data_AF-A0A960T3J1-F1
#
_entry.id   AF-A0A960T3J1-F1
#
_cell.length_a   1.000
_cell.length_b   1.000
_cell.length_c   1.000
_cell.angle_alpha   90.00
_cell.angle_beta   90.00
_cell.angle_gamma   90.00
#
_symmetry.space_group_name_H-M   'P 1'
#
loop_
_entity.id
_entity.type
_entity.pdbx_description
1 polymer ?
#
loop_
_entity_poly.entity_id
_entity_poly.type
_entity_poly.pdbx_seq_one_letter_code
_entity_poly.pdbx_strand_id
1 'polypeptide(L)'
;MCREASCHYLAPLLPSGFEREKAHHRFKERIREITSRNRGHRVKDVIDELNLFVRGWLNYFKLSSTYSEVKDLAEWVRRRVRLYYWKQWKQPRTR
;
A
#
# COMPACT_ATOMS: atom_id res chain seq x y z
N MET A 1 -45.53 -19.49 -28.95
CA MET A 1 -45.10 -19.97 -27.61
C MET A 1 -43.57 -19.98 -27.60
N CYS A 2 -42.97 -18.98 -26.98
CA CYS A 2 -41.53 -18.91 -26.73
C CYS A 2 -41.31 -19.22 -25.24
N ARG A 3 -40.72 -20.38 -24.94
CA ARG A 3 -40.24 -20.84 -23.62
C ARG A 3 -39.17 -21.89 -23.93
N GLU A 4 -37.94 -21.92 -23.43
CA GLU A 4 -37.15 -21.18 -22.44
C GLU A 4 -35.69 -21.33 -22.95
N ALA A 5 -34.93 -20.27 -23.21
CA ALA A 5 -33.97 -19.69 -22.25
C ALA A 5 -32.93 -20.66 -21.63
N SER A 6 -32.43 -21.67 -22.35
CA SER A 6 -31.22 -22.43 -21.95
C SER A 6 -29.91 -21.73 -22.36
N CYS A 7 -29.76 -20.49 -21.93
CA CYS A 7 -28.45 -19.83 -21.86
C CYS A 7 -28.33 -19.21 -20.46
N HIS A 8 -28.32 -20.08 -19.44
CA HIS A 8 -27.86 -19.67 -18.13
C HIS A 8 -26.35 -19.47 -18.20
N TYR A 9 -25.99 -18.22 -18.46
CA TYR A 9 -24.79 -17.54 -17.99
C TYR A 9 -24.48 -17.93 -16.54
N LEU A 10 -23.78 -19.04 -16.33
CA LEU A 10 -23.05 -19.32 -15.09
C LEU A 10 -21.59 -18.96 -15.30
N ALA A 11 -21.35 -17.71 -15.67
CA ALA A 11 -20.10 -17.06 -15.32
C ALA A 11 -20.26 -16.59 -13.87
N PRO A 12 -19.44 -17.07 -12.91
CA PRO A 12 -19.54 -16.63 -11.53
C PRO A 12 -19.22 -15.14 -11.48
N LEU A 13 -20.08 -14.39 -10.79
CA LEU A 13 -19.86 -13.01 -10.37
C LEU A 13 -18.59 -12.95 -9.52
N LEU A 14 -17.43 -12.86 -10.17
CA LEU A 14 -16.16 -12.52 -9.54
C LEU A 14 -16.23 -11.02 -9.19
N PRO A 15 -16.16 -10.63 -7.91
CA PRO A 15 -15.99 -9.24 -7.56
C PRO A 15 -14.59 -8.84 -8.02
N SER A 16 -14.52 -8.17 -9.16
CA SER A 16 -13.30 -7.59 -9.75
C SER A 16 -12.57 -6.58 -8.84
N GLY A 17 -13.04 -6.39 -7.60
CA GLY A 17 -12.39 -5.60 -6.54
C GLY A 17 -11.40 -6.38 -5.66
N PHE A 18 -11.47 -7.72 -5.60
CA PHE A 18 -10.76 -8.49 -4.57
C PHE A 18 -9.22 -8.49 -4.72
N GLU A 19 -8.70 -8.43 -5.94
CA GLU A 19 -7.25 -8.42 -6.18
C GLU A 19 -6.59 -7.10 -5.81
N ARG A 20 -7.31 -5.98 -5.97
CA ARG A 20 -6.84 -4.63 -5.66
C ARG A 20 -6.67 -4.42 -4.15
N GLU A 21 -7.62 -4.93 -3.37
CA GLU A 21 -7.56 -4.84 -1.91
C GLU A 21 -6.38 -5.64 -1.33
N LYS A 22 -6.12 -6.83 -1.87
CA LYS A 22 -4.93 -7.64 -1.50
C LYS A 22 -3.63 -6.91 -1.83
N ALA A 23 -3.54 -6.27 -2.99
CA ALA A 23 -2.37 -5.51 -3.37
C ALA A 23 -2.13 -4.32 -2.41
N HIS A 24 -3.19 -3.58 -2.07
CA HIS A 24 -3.12 -2.49 -1.09
C HIS A 24 -2.70 -2.99 0.29
N HIS A 25 -3.16 -4.17 0.70
CA HIS A 25 -2.76 -4.79 1.95
C HIS A 25 -1.25 -5.09 1.97
N ARG A 26 -0.75 -5.81 0.95
CA ARG A 26 0.67 -6.14 0.80
C ARG A 26 1.56 -4.90 0.78
N PHE A 27 1.12 -3.83 0.12
CA PHE A 27 1.83 -2.55 0.14
C PHE A 27 1.94 -1.97 1.55
N LYS A 28 0.82 -1.92 2.28
CA LYS A 28 0.79 -1.41 3.66
C LYS A 28 1.65 -2.27 4.58
N GLU A 29 1.65 -3.59 4.42
CA GLU A 29 2.53 -4.50 5.15
C GLU A 29 3.99 -4.22 4.87
N ARG A 30 4.38 -4.10 3.60
CA ARG A 30 5.77 -3.82 3.24
C ARG A 30 6.26 -2.49 3.80
N ILE A 31 5.43 -1.44 3.79
CA ILE A 31 5.75 -0.16 4.44
C ILE A 31 5.86 -0.32 5.96
N ARG A 32 5.02 -1.15 6.59
CA ARG A 32 5.11 -1.42 8.03
C ARG A 32 6.43 -2.10 8.37
N GLU A 33 6.90 -3.02 7.54
CA GLU A 33 8.19 -3.67 7.69
C GLU A 33 9.35 -2.66 7.56
N ILE A 34 9.35 -1.83 6.52
CA ILE A 34 10.39 -0.81 6.26
C ILE A 34 10.47 0.18 7.43
N THR A 35 9.31 0.66 7.88
CA THR A 35 9.20 1.62 8.99
C THR A 35 9.21 0.95 10.38
N SER A 36 9.60 -0.33 10.47
CA SER A 36 9.63 -1.07 11.72
C SER A 36 10.68 -0.52 12.68
N ARG A 37 10.35 -0.51 13.98
CA ARG A 37 11.16 0.10 15.05
C ARG A 37 12.46 -0.66 15.32
N ASN A 38 12.50 -1.97 15.06
CA ASN A 38 13.56 -2.86 15.54
C ASN A 38 14.74 -3.07 14.57
N ARG A 39 14.84 -2.32 13.46
CA ARG A 39 15.91 -2.55 12.48
C ARG A 39 17.27 -1.94 12.84
N GLY A 40 17.33 -0.93 13.70
CA GLY A 40 18.59 -0.26 14.08
C GLY A 40 19.27 0.55 12.95
N HIS A 41 18.57 0.82 11.83
CA HIS A 41 19.09 1.62 10.72
C HIS A 41 19.01 3.12 10.97
N ARG A 42 19.85 3.90 10.28
CA ARG A 42 19.77 5.36 10.31
C ARG A 42 18.47 5.79 9.64
N VAL A 43 17.89 6.89 10.14
CA VAL A 43 16.64 7.44 9.61
C VAL A 43 16.69 7.69 8.11
N LYS A 44 17.85 8.16 7.60
CA LYS A 44 18.06 8.41 6.17
C LYS A 44 17.92 7.14 5.34
N ASP A 45 18.58 6.05 5.76
CA ASP A 45 18.59 4.78 5.01
C ASP A 45 17.17 4.19 4.90
N VAL A 46 16.38 4.29 5.98
CA VAL A 46 14.97 3.85 5.99
C VAL A 46 14.11 4.68 5.03
N ILE A 47 14.36 5.97 4.93
CA ILE A 47 13.64 6.87 4.03
C ILE A 47 14.02 6.61 2.57
N ASP A 48 15.30 6.37 2.31
CA ASP A 48 15.78 6.04 0.97
C ASP A 48 15.19 4.69 0.50
N GLU A 49 15.17 3.67 1.36
CA GLU A 49 14.48 2.39 1.11
C GLU A 49 12.98 2.58 0.84
N LEU A 50 12.30 3.40 1.66
CA LEU A 50 10.88 3.70 1.50
C LEU A 50 10.61 4.42 0.17
N ASN A 51 11.43 5.40 -0.19
CA ASN A 51 11.30 6.15 -1.44
C ASN A 51 11.48 5.24 -2.66
N LEU A 52 12.48 4.36 -2.63
CA LEU A 52 12.71 3.38 -3.69
C LEU A 52 11.51 2.44 -3.85
N PHE A 53 10.99 1.91 -2.73
CA PHE A 53 9.82 1.03 -2.75
C PHE A 53 8.57 1.72 -3.29
N VAL A 54 8.26 2.93 -2.81
CA VAL A 54 7.08 3.70 -3.26
C VAL A 54 7.20 4.07 -4.74
N ARG A 55 8.39 4.46 -5.22
CA ARG A 55 8.60 4.75 -6.64
C ARG A 55 8.38 3.51 -7.51
N GLY A 56 8.91 2.36 -7.12
CA GLY A 56 8.70 1.09 -7.84
C GLY A 56 7.22 0.69 -7.87
N TRP A 57 6.54 0.83 -6.74
CA TRP A 57 5.11 0.54 -6.63
C TRP A 57 4.25 1.46 -7.50
N LEU A 58 4.52 2.77 -7.50
CA LEU A 58 3.81 3.73 -8.35
C LEU A 58 4.00 3.44 -9.84
N ASN A 59 5.20 3.01 -10.26
CA ASN A 59 5.44 2.62 -11.65
C ASN A 59 4.61 1.40 -12.07
N TYR A 60 4.40 0.44 -11.15
CA TYR A 60 3.60 -0.76 -11.42
C TYR A 60 2.09 -0.46 -11.46
N PHE A 61 1.58 0.41 -10.57
CA PHE A 61 0.13 0.71 -10.46
C PHE A 61 -0.36 1.84 -11.38
N LYS A 62 0.54 2.51 -12.11
CA LYS A 62 0.21 3.66 -12.98
C LYS A 62 -0.84 3.36 -14.05
N LEU A 63 -0.94 2.11 -14.52
CA LEU A 63 -1.92 1.71 -15.55
C LEU A 63 -3.25 1.19 -14.99
N SER A 64 -3.32 0.83 -13.70
CA SER A 64 -4.44 0.04 -13.15
C SER A 64 -5.19 0.69 -11.99
N SER A 65 -4.63 1.74 -11.36
CA SER A 65 -5.22 2.38 -10.18
C SER A 65 -5.89 3.73 -10.46
N THR A 66 -7.02 3.96 -9.77
CA THR A 66 -7.70 5.25 -9.74
C THR A 66 -6.90 6.26 -8.91
N TYR A 67 -6.87 7.53 -9.34
CA TYR A 67 -6.13 8.60 -8.65
C TYR A 67 -6.50 8.77 -7.17
N SER A 68 -7.78 8.55 -6.81
CA SER A 68 -8.26 8.62 -5.43
C SER A 68 -7.59 7.59 -4.50
N GLU A 69 -7.52 6.33 -4.93
CA GLU A 69 -6.91 5.25 -4.13
C GLU A 69 -5.42 5.50 -3.89
N VAL A 70 -4.71 5.98 -4.91
CA VAL A 70 -3.29 6.33 -4.81
C VAL A 70 -3.09 7.49 -3.84
N LYS A 71 -3.99 8.48 -3.85
CA LYS A 71 -3.95 9.60 -2.91
C LYS A 71 -4.13 9.13 -1.46
N ASP A 72 -5.11 8.28 -1.19
CA ASP A 72 -5.37 7.74 0.16
C ASP A 72 -4.17 6.93 0.68
N LEU A 73 -3.57 6.11 -0.19
CA LEU A 73 -2.35 5.38 0.10
C LEU A 73 -1.20 6.33 0.43
N ALA A 74 -0.96 7.36 -0.40
CA ALA A 74 0.09 8.33 -0.18
C ALA A 74 -0.09 9.12 1.13
N GLU A 75 -1.31 9.50 1.47
CA GLU A 75 -1.64 10.14 2.75
C GLU A 75 -1.31 9.24 3.95
N TRP A 76 -1.67 7.96 3.86
CA TRP A 76 -1.33 6.96 4.88
C TRP A 76 0.19 6.80 5.04
N VAL A 77 0.96 6.75 3.94
CA VAL A 77 2.44 6.68 3.99
C VAL A 77 3.01 7.90 4.71
N ARG A 78 2.57 9.13 4.37
CA ARG A 78 3.05 10.36 5.02
C ARG A 78 2.77 10.36 6.52
N ARG A 79 1.60 9.88 6.94
CA ARG A 79 1.26 9.72 8.36
C ARG A 79 2.21 8.76 9.07
N ARG A 80 2.57 7.65 8.43
CA ARG A 80 3.53 6.66 8.94
C ARG A 80 4.92 7.26 9.14
N VAL A 81 5.42 8.00 8.14
CA VAL A 81 6.74 8.65 8.19
C VAL A 81 6.79 9.67 9.32
N ARG A 82 5.75 10.50 9.49
CA ARG A 82 5.67 11.44 10.63
C ARG A 82 5.72 10.73 11.98
N LEU A 83 4.99 9.63 12.14
CA LEU A 83 5.01 8.84 13.37
C LEU A 83 6.40 8.24 13.64
N TYR A 84 7.09 7.77 12.59
CA TYR A 84 8.45 7.26 12.70
C TYR A 84 9.41 8.34 13.20
N TYR A 85 9.41 9.52 12.56
CA TYR A 85 10.21 10.68 13.00
C TYR A 85 9.90 11.11 14.44
N TRP A 86 8.62 11.20 14.81
CA TRP A 86 8.20 11.57 16.15
C TRP A 86 8.74 10.62 17.22
N LYS A 87 8.76 9.31 16.93
CA LYS A 87 9.33 8.32 17.86
C LYS A 87 10.84 8.41 17.98
N GLN A 88 11.54 8.73 16.90
CA GLN A 88 13.00 8.91 16.92
C GLN A 88 13.41 10.17 17.69
N TRP A 89 12.68 11.28 17.52
CA TRP A 89 12.94 12.52 18.27
C TRP A 89 12.80 12.30 19.78
N LYS A 90 11.81 11.53 20.26
CA LYS A 90 11.62 11.29 21.69
C LYS A 90 12.71 10.46 22.39
N GLN A 91 13.78 10.06 21.70
CA GLN A 91 14.91 9.35 22.29
C GLN A 91 15.97 10.37 22.74
N PRO A 92 16.04 10.77 24.02
CA PRO A 92 16.91 11.87 24.50
C PRO A 92 18.39 11.49 24.57
N ARG A 93 18.71 10.22 24.26
CA ARG A 93 19.97 9.55 24.60
C ARG A 93 21.12 9.88 23.63
N THR A 94 20.94 10.88 22.77
CA THR A 94 21.93 11.41 21.83
C THR A 94 22.06 12.93 21.98
N ARG A 95 21.73 13.46 23.16
CA ARG A 95 22.06 14.82 23.58
C ARG A 95 23.30 14.79 24.46
#